data_AF-A0AAD2CG23-F1
#
_entry.id   AF-A0AAD2CG23-F1
#
_cell.length_a   1.000
_cell.length_b   1.000
_cell.length_c   1.000
_cell.angle_alpha   90.00
_cell.angle_beta   90.00
_cell.angle_gamma   90.00
#
_symmetry.space_group_name_H-M   'P 1'
#
loop_
_entity.id
_entity.type
_entity.pdbx_description
1 polymer ?
#
loop_
_entity_poly.entity_id
_entity_poly.type
_entity_poly.pdbx_seq_one_letter_code
_entity_poly.pdbx_strand_id
1 'polypeptide(L)'
;MATPERCTLTLPPIALDEHHHSHQNAYSITPIILTLAVFQRELPNICQRLFQTIGSQQSEATYQRCLKLDLLDAGVEKVHLEVEIPLTYKGVVVSCRRSDMIVELACGGRALLEFKAVPNEMTIEHRRQIEYYLHHADINDGYLINFPHDAGFADVTDKSKFEYSGLAGITQQLSSLQLGGPVLRLRNHPSNREVEVVHIRRKIMGAEEQNAARITMASAPPPIRLGITKSGTICKICKKQNRLCRLHIHQAT
;
A
#
# COMPACT_ATOMS: atom_id res chain seq x y z
N MET A 1 -23.32 7.29 -35.91
CA MET A 1 -23.09 5.88 -35.50
C MET A 1 -21.69 5.82 -34.93
N ALA A 2 -21.55 5.78 -33.60
CA ALA A 2 -20.25 5.66 -32.95
C ALA A 2 -19.76 4.22 -33.10
N THR A 3 -18.56 4.03 -33.63
CA THR A 3 -17.90 2.73 -33.71
C THR A 3 -17.58 2.24 -32.30
N PRO A 4 -17.83 0.96 -31.96
CA PRO A 4 -17.35 0.41 -30.70
C PRO A 4 -15.83 0.34 -30.75
N GLU A 5 -15.14 1.08 -29.88
CA GLU A 5 -13.72 0.90 -29.63
C GLU A 5 -13.50 -0.57 -29.25
N ARG A 6 -12.79 -1.32 -30.10
CA ARG A 6 -12.46 -2.71 -29.84
C ARG A 6 -11.46 -2.76 -28.70
N CYS A 7 -11.92 -3.11 -27.51
CA CYS A 7 -11.04 -3.46 -26.41
C CYS A 7 -10.47 -4.88 -26.66
N THR A 8 -9.43 -4.94 -27.50
CA THR A 8 -8.55 -6.11 -27.62
C THR A 8 -7.65 -6.18 -26.39
N LEU A 9 -7.11 -7.36 -26.04
CA LEU A 9 -6.08 -7.48 -25.01
C LEU A 9 -4.83 -6.71 -25.48
N THR A 10 -4.77 -5.42 -25.18
CA THR A 10 -3.70 -4.53 -25.56
C THR A 10 -2.66 -4.54 -24.46
N LEU A 11 -1.59 -5.31 -24.68
CA LEU A 11 -0.35 -5.09 -23.97
C LEU A 11 0.17 -3.71 -24.37
N PRO A 12 0.58 -2.84 -23.42
CA PRO A 12 1.10 -1.53 -23.75
C PRO A 12 2.30 -1.64 -24.72
N PRO A 13 2.48 -0.68 -25.65
CA PRO A 13 3.61 -0.71 -26.57
C PRO A 13 4.94 -0.71 -25.82
N ILE A 14 5.89 -1.50 -26.32
CA ILE A 14 7.27 -1.59 -25.82
C ILE A 14 7.92 -0.22 -25.98
N ALA A 15 7.97 0.55 -24.90
CA ALA A 15 8.85 1.71 -24.80
C ALA A 15 10.25 1.20 -24.41
N LEU A 16 11.17 1.20 -25.37
CA LEU A 16 12.60 1.10 -25.10
C LEU A 16 13.03 2.44 -24.46
N ASP A 17 12.90 2.55 -23.14
CA ASP A 17 13.52 3.64 -22.39
C ASP A 17 14.90 3.19 -21.93
N GLU A 18 15.91 3.54 -22.72
CA GLU A 18 17.32 3.47 -22.34
C GLU A 18 17.65 4.64 -21.39
N HIS A 19 17.31 4.50 -20.11
CA HIS A 19 17.87 5.37 -19.08
C HIS A 19 18.56 4.55 -17.98
N HIS A 20 19.83 4.28 -18.26
CA HIS A 20 20.82 3.75 -17.35
C HIS A 20 21.04 4.73 -16.18
N HIS A 21 20.42 4.47 -15.02
CA HIS A 21 20.79 5.14 -13.76
C HIS A 21 21.61 4.17 -12.92
N SER A 22 22.92 4.42 -12.92
CA SER A 22 23.91 3.72 -12.12
C SER A 22 23.75 4.07 -10.64
N HIS A 23 23.11 3.19 -9.88
CA HIS A 23 23.31 3.10 -8.44
C HIS A 23 24.00 1.78 -8.13
N GLN A 24 25.32 1.85 -8.00
CA GLN A 24 26.14 0.78 -7.45
C GLN A 24 25.86 0.68 -5.94
N ASN A 25 25.28 -0.43 -5.48
CA ASN A 25 25.59 -0.93 -4.14
C ASN A 25 25.36 -2.45 -4.00
N ALA A 26 26.42 -3.13 -3.56
CA ALA A 26 26.53 -4.51 -3.07
C ALA A 26 25.98 -5.65 -3.95
N TYR A 27 26.90 -6.51 -4.43
CA TYR A 27 26.64 -7.84 -4.99
C TYR A 27 25.79 -8.70 -4.04
N SER A 28 24.48 -8.57 -4.16
CA SER A 28 23.53 -9.62 -3.88
C SER A 28 23.17 -10.18 -5.24
N ILE A 29 23.43 -11.47 -5.46
CA ILE A 29 23.16 -12.11 -6.75
C ILE A 29 21.66 -11.95 -7.02
N THR A 30 21.28 -11.05 -7.91
CA THR A 30 19.89 -10.89 -8.31
C THR A 30 19.45 -12.20 -8.95
N PRO A 31 18.38 -12.85 -8.45
CA PRO A 31 17.95 -14.12 -9.01
C PRO A 31 17.56 -13.91 -10.47
N ILE A 32 17.95 -14.83 -11.35
CA ILE A 32 17.58 -14.77 -12.77
C ILE A 32 16.30 -15.60 -12.98
N ILE A 33 15.18 -14.91 -13.15
CA ILE A 33 13.85 -15.50 -13.28
C ILE A 33 13.51 -15.76 -14.75
N LEU A 34 13.84 -16.95 -15.22
CA LEU A 34 13.57 -17.35 -16.62
C LEU A 34 12.37 -18.28 -16.79
N THR A 35 11.91 -18.94 -15.71
CA THR A 35 10.85 -19.97 -15.76
C THR A 35 9.84 -19.80 -14.65
N LEU A 36 8.62 -20.32 -14.84
CA LEU A 36 7.54 -20.24 -13.84
C LEU A 36 7.94 -20.91 -12.51
N ALA A 37 8.69 -22.02 -12.56
CA ALA A 37 9.18 -22.68 -11.35
C ALA A 37 10.14 -21.81 -10.53
N VAL A 38 11.01 -21.05 -11.21
CA VAL A 38 11.90 -20.08 -10.55
C VAL A 38 11.08 -18.89 -10.04
N PHE A 39 10.16 -18.37 -10.86
CA PHE A 39 9.26 -17.28 -10.48
C PHE A 39 8.47 -17.59 -9.21
N GLN A 40 7.82 -18.75 -9.15
CA GLN A 40 7.07 -19.19 -7.98
C GLN A 40 7.94 -19.25 -6.71
N ARG A 41 9.20 -19.69 -6.84
CA ARG A 41 10.13 -19.80 -5.71
C ARG A 41 10.62 -18.44 -5.22
N GLU A 42 10.90 -17.50 -6.13
CA GLU A 42 11.54 -16.23 -5.79
C GLU A 42 10.55 -15.10 -5.45
N LEU A 43 9.34 -15.13 -6.01
CA LEU A 43 8.32 -14.09 -5.82
C LEU A 43 8.06 -13.76 -4.33
N PRO A 44 7.90 -14.72 -3.41
CA PRO A 44 7.72 -14.41 -1.99
C PRO A 44 8.89 -13.62 -1.38
N ASN A 45 10.13 -13.98 -1.74
CA ASN A 45 11.34 -13.32 -1.22
C ASN A 45 11.43 -11.87 -1.72
N ILE A 46 11.08 -11.63 -2.99
CA ILE A 46 11.06 -10.29 -3.58
C ILE A 46 10.01 -9.44 -2.89
N CYS A 47 8.76 -9.92 -2.79
CA CYS A 47 7.68 -9.21 -2.11
C CYS A 47 8.03 -8.88 -0.65
N GLN A 48 8.69 -9.80 0.07
CA GLN A 48 9.10 -9.56 1.45
C GLN A 48 10.15 -8.45 1.57
N ARG A 49 11.17 -8.44 0.72
CA ARG A 49 12.18 -7.36 0.70
C ARG A 49 11.57 -6.02 0.36
N LEU A 50 10.68 -5.99 -0.63
CA LEU A 50 9.95 -4.79 -1.03
C LEU A 50 9.13 -4.23 0.14
N PHE A 51 8.37 -5.09 0.84
CA PHE A 51 7.56 -4.68 1.99
C PHE A 51 8.42 -4.14 3.15
N GLN A 52 9.54 -4.80 3.45
CA GLN A 52 10.51 -4.33 4.45
C GLN A 52 11.12 -2.98 4.09
N THR A 53 11.24 -2.68 2.79
CA THR A 53 11.86 -1.45 2.30
C THR A 53 10.90 -0.26 2.36
N ILE A 54 9.65 -0.42 1.91
CA ILE A 54 8.72 0.71 1.74
C ILE A 54 7.62 0.79 2.83
N GLY A 55 7.50 -0.24 3.66
CA GLY A 55 6.59 -0.30 4.81
C GLY A 55 5.14 -0.64 4.45
N SER A 56 4.28 -0.64 5.47
CA SER A 56 2.88 -1.10 5.45
C SER A 56 1.86 -0.06 5.02
N GLN A 57 2.22 1.21 4.93
CA GLN A 57 1.27 2.32 4.74
C GLN A 57 1.19 2.77 3.28
N GLN A 58 1.47 1.86 2.34
CA GLN A 58 1.48 2.15 0.92
C GLN A 58 0.21 1.65 0.22
N SER A 59 -0.14 2.29 -0.89
CA SER A 59 -1.23 1.85 -1.76
C SER A 59 -0.84 0.61 -2.58
N GLU A 60 -1.83 -0.17 -3.02
CA GLU A 60 -1.63 -1.29 -3.95
C GLU A 60 -0.86 -0.86 -5.20
N ALA A 61 -1.23 0.28 -5.78
CA ALA A 61 -0.55 0.83 -6.96
C ALA A 61 0.92 1.23 -6.69
N THR A 62 1.28 1.55 -5.44
CA THR A 62 2.69 1.76 -5.06
C THR A 62 3.43 0.43 -5.07
N TYR A 63 2.87 -0.60 -4.43
CA TYR A 63 3.47 -1.94 -4.41
C TYR A 63 3.63 -2.53 -5.82
N GLN A 64 2.64 -2.36 -6.69
CA GLN A 64 2.70 -2.79 -8.10
C GLN A 64 3.91 -2.17 -8.83
N ARG A 65 4.11 -0.85 -8.69
CA ARG A 65 5.21 -0.13 -9.35
C ARG A 65 6.57 -0.55 -8.81
N CYS A 66 6.70 -0.70 -7.49
CA CYS A 66 7.93 -1.19 -6.87
C CYS A 66 8.23 -2.63 -7.32
N LEU A 67 7.24 -3.53 -7.29
CA LEU A 67 7.46 -4.93 -7.66
C LEU A 67 7.83 -5.06 -9.14
N LYS A 68 7.27 -4.21 -10.02
CA LYS A 68 7.68 -4.17 -11.42
C LYS A 68 9.19 -3.95 -11.58
N LEU A 69 9.76 -3.01 -10.82
CA LEU A 69 11.21 -2.74 -10.87
C LEU A 69 12.00 -3.97 -10.41
N ASP A 70 11.66 -4.53 -9.24
CA ASP A 70 12.36 -5.68 -8.69
C ASP A 70 12.28 -6.93 -9.60
N LEU A 71 11.16 -7.14 -10.29
CA LEU A 71 10.99 -8.26 -11.22
C LEU A 71 11.82 -8.07 -12.50
N LEU A 72 11.87 -6.85 -13.05
CA LEU A 72 12.71 -6.55 -14.22
C LEU A 72 14.20 -6.70 -13.88
N ASP A 73 14.62 -6.22 -12.71
CA ASP A 73 15.99 -6.38 -12.21
C ASP A 73 16.33 -7.87 -11.97
N ALA A 74 15.34 -8.69 -11.61
CA ALA A 74 15.45 -10.14 -11.50
C ALA A 74 15.33 -10.89 -12.85
N GLY A 75 15.35 -10.17 -13.98
CA GLY A 75 15.40 -10.78 -15.32
C GLY A 75 14.07 -11.32 -15.84
N VAL A 76 12.93 -10.91 -15.27
CA VAL A 76 11.62 -11.13 -15.91
C VAL A 76 11.58 -10.36 -17.23
N GLU A 77 11.16 -11.02 -18.31
CA GLU A 77 11.28 -10.47 -19.67
C GLU A 77 10.33 -9.28 -19.89
N LYS A 78 9.07 -9.40 -19.49
CA LYS A 78 8.10 -8.29 -19.55
C LYS A 78 7.20 -8.25 -18.33
N VAL A 79 6.91 -7.03 -17.87
CA VAL A 79 5.98 -6.77 -16.78
C VAL A 79 4.98 -5.70 -17.21
N HIS A 80 3.72 -6.11 -17.34
CA HIS A 80 2.60 -5.27 -17.72
C HIS A 80 1.78 -4.93 -16.48
N LEU A 81 1.47 -3.65 -16.28
CA LEU A 81 0.62 -3.18 -15.20
C LEU A 81 -0.76 -2.82 -15.73
N GLU A 82 -1.78 -2.99 -14.89
CA GLU A 82 -3.14 -2.46 -15.10
C GLU A 82 -3.72 -2.94 -16.46
N VAL A 83 -3.62 -4.24 -16.72
CA VAL A 83 -3.94 -4.87 -18.00
C VAL A 83 -5.46 -5.02 -18.17
N GLU A 84 -5.98 -4.60 -19.33
CA GLU A 84 -7.39 -4.76 -19.67
C GLU A 84 -7.73 -6.20 -20.04
N ILE A 85 -8.67 -6.77 -19.30
CA ILE A 85 -9.26 -8.09 -19.48
C ILE A 85 -10.64 -7.92 -20.13
N PRO A 86 -10.84 -8.36 -21.38
CA PRO A 86 -12.08 -8.12 -22.11
C PRO A 86 -13.22 -8.98 -21.58
N LEU A 87 -14.41 -8.36 -21.47
CA LEU A 87 -15.68 -9.05 -21.32
C LEU A 87 -16.35 -9.14 -22.69
N THR A 88 -16.58 -10.37 -23.16
CA THR A 88 -17.26 -10.60 -24.43
C THR A 88 -18.71 -11.00 -24.21
N TYR A 89 -19.61 -10.41 -25.01
CA TYR A 89 -21.01 -10.81 -25.13
C TYR A 89 -21.28 -11.15 -26.59
N LYS A 90 -21.66 -12.41 -26.85
CA LYS A 90 -21.88 -12.93 -28.22
C LYS A 90 -20.67 -12.70 -29.15
N GLY A 91 -19.47 -12.91 -28.64
CA GLY A 91 -18.22 -12.72 -29.40
C GLY A 91 -17.81 -11.25 -29.62
N VAL A 92 -18.59 -10.29 -29.11
CA VAL A 92 -18.26 -8.86 -29.19
C VAL A 92 -17.77 -8.38 -27.83
N VAL A 93 -16.65 -7.67 -27.79
CA VAL A 93 -16.18 -7.05 -26.55
C VAL A 93 -17.11 -5.90 -26.19
N VAL A 94 -17.71 -5.95 -25.00
CA VAL A 94 -18.69 -4.96 -24.53
C VAL A 94 -18.18 -4.09 -23.39
N SER A 95 -17.17 -4.55 -22.66
CA SER A 95 -16.48 -3.80 -21.62
C SER A 95 -15.16 -4.47 -21.28
N CYS A 96 -14.35 -3.81 -20.46
CA CYS A 96 -13.11 -4.36 -19.93
C CYS A 96 -13.04 -4.21 -18.41
N ARG A 97 -12.35 -5.17 -17.77
CA ARG A 97 -11.93 -5.08 -16.37
C ARG A 97 -10.42 -4.95 -16.35
N ARG A 98 -9.87 -4.47 -15.24
CA ARG A 98 -8.43 -4.23 -15.14
C ARG A 98 -7.81 -5.18 -14.12
N SER A 99 -6.84 -5.96 -14.58
CA SER A 99 -5.99 -6.81 -13.73
C SER A 99 -4.75 -6.02 -13.34
N ASP A 100 -4.26 -6.23 -12.13
CA ASP A 100 -3.15 -5.42 -11.62
C ASP A 100 -1.83 -5.64 -12.37
N MET A 101 -1.45 -6.89 -12.62
CA MET A 101 -0.18 -7.18 -13.29
C MET A 101 -0.20 -8.52 -14.04
N ILE A 102 0.44 -8.55 -15.22
CA ILE A 102 0.77 -9.77 -15.95
C ILE A 102 2.25 -9.75 -16.28
N VAL A 103 2.92 -10.88 -16.09
CA VAL A 103 4.34 -11.06 -16.42
C VAL A 103 4.51 -12.10 -17.53
N GLU A 104 5.51 -11.87 -18.38
CA GLU A 104 6.01 -12.82 -19.37
C GLU A 104 7.47 -13.16 -19.03
N LEU A 105 7.78 -14.46 -19.03
CA LEU A 105 9.12 -14.98 -18.77
C LEU A 105 9.78 -15.40 -20.09
N ALA A 106 11.11 -15.39 -20.11
CA ALA A 106 11.90 -15.77 -21.29
C ALA A 106 11.57 -17.18 -21.84
N CYS A 107 11.09 -18.09 -21.00
CA CYS A 107 10.65 -19.42 -21.45
C CYS A 107 9.25 -19.43 -22.12
N GLY A 108 8.61 -18.27 -22.30
CA GLY A 108 7.23 -18.12 -22.77
C GLY A 108 6.16 -18.31 -21.69
N GLY A 109 6.55 -18.55 -20.44
CA GLY A 109 5.63 -18.70 -19.32
C GLY A 109 4.97 -17.36 -18.96
N ARG A 110 3.68 -17.38 -18.60
CA ARG A 110 2.93 -16.19 -18.20
C ARG A 110 2.32 -16.38 -16.82
N ALA A 111 2.35 -15.34 -16.01
CA ALA A 111 1.67 -15.33 -14.71
C ALA A 111 0.90 -14.03 -14.48
N LEU A 112 -0.20 -14.11 -13.75
CA LEU A 112 -1.06 -12.98 -13.39
C LEU A 112 -0.98 -12.73 -11.88
N LEU A 113 -0.74 -11.49 -11.49
CA LEU A 113 -0.60 -11.07 -10.10
C LEU A 113 -1.73 -10.09 -9.76
N GLU A 114 -2.42 -10.36 -8.66
CA GLU A 114 -3.47 -9.50 -8.09
C GLU A 114 -3.04 -9.05 -6.69
N PHE A 115 -3.15 -7.75 -6.41
CA PHE A 115 -2.60 -7.11 -5.23
C PHE A 115 -3.74 -6.73 -4.28
N LYS A 116 -3.45 -6.84 -2.98
CA LYS A 116 -4.27 -6.30 -1.91
C LYS A 116 -3.38 -5.60 -0.90
N ALA A 117 -3.88 -4.50 -0.34
CA ALA A 117 -3.27 -3.82 0.80
C ALA A 117 -4.32 -3.72 1.91
N VAL A 118 -4.61 -4.85 2.56
CA VAL A 118 -5.63 -4.92 3.61
C VAL A 118 -5.02 -5.27 4.98
N PRO A 119 -5.55 -4.72 6.08
CA PRO A 119 -5.02 -4.95 7.44
C PRO A 119 -5.21 -6.38 7.94
N ASN A 120 -6.23 -7.07 7.43
CA ASN A 120 -6.64 -8.39 7.89
C ASN A 120 -6.48 -9.43 6.77
N GLU A 121 -7.27 -10.50 6.86
CA GLU A 121 -7.31 -11.59 5.89
C GLU A 121 -7.95 -11.16 4.57
N MET A 122 -7.49 -11.79 3.49
CA MET A 122 -8.12 -11.67 2.18
C MET A 122 -9.47 -12.40 2.15
N THR A 123 -10.42 -11.87 1.40
CA THR A 123 -11.78 -12.43 1.31
C THR A 123 -11.93 -13.37 0.12
N ILE A 124 -13.06 -14.11 0.10
CA ILE A 124 -13.46 -14.94 -1.05
C ILE A 124 -13.63 -14.08 -2.31
N GLU A 125 -14.01 -12.81 -2.18
CA GLU A 125 -14.18 -11.90 -3.31
C GLU A 125 -12.83 -11.59 -3.99
N HIS A 126 -11.76 -11.40 -3.21
CA HIS A 126 -10.42 -11.23 -3.75
C HIS A 126 -9.97 -12.46 -4.56
N ARG A 127 -10.25 -13.67 -4.05
CA ARG A 127 -9.96 -14.92 -4.77
C ARG A 127 -10.76 -15.04 -6.07
N ARG A 128 -12.07 -14.74 -6.03
CA ARG A 128 -12.94 -14.78 -7.21
C ARG A 128 -12.51 -13.79 -8.30
N GLN A 129 -11.94 -12.66 -7.91
CA GLN A 129 -11.42 -11.67 -8.83
C GLN A 129 -10.28 -12.24 -9.68
N ILE A 130 -9.26 -12.84 -9.04
CA ILE A 130 -8.15 -13.44 -9.77
C ILE A 130 -8.58 -14.67 -10.58
N GLU A 131 -9.47 -15.53 -10.06
CA GLU A 131 -10.06 -16.66 -10.80
C GLU A 131 -10.74 -16.18 -12.11
N TYR A 132 -11.49 -15.07 -12.04
CA TYR A 132 -12.12 -14.47 -13.21
C TYR A 132 -11.06 -14.01 -14.23
N TYR A 133 -9.99 -13.35 -13.80
CA TYR A 133 -8.96 -12.85 -14.71
C TYR A 133 -8.16 -13.98 -15.36
N LEU A 134 -7.76 -15.00 -14.61
CA LEU A 134 -7.06 -16.17 -15.16
C LEU A 134 -7.85 -16.83 -16.29
N HIS A 135 -9.16 -17.05 -16.06
CA HIS A 135 -10.06 -17.64 -17.05
C HIS A 135 -10.16 -16.80 -18.33
N HIS A 136 -10.33 -15.48 -18.20
CA HIS A 136 -10.55 -14.60 -19.37
C HIS A 136 -9.27 -14.18 -20.07
N ALA A 137 -8.11 -14.26 -19.40
CA ALA A 137 -6.81 -13.98 -19.98
C ALA A 137 -6.13 -15.22 -20.59
N ASP A 138 -6.69 -16.42 -20.38
CA ASP A 138 -6.08 -17.71 -20.77
C ASP A 138 -4.67 -17.88 -20.17
N ILE A 139 -4.58 -17.63 -18.85
CA ILE A 139 -3.35 -17.75 -18.05
C ILE A 139 -3.63 -18.73 -16.91
N ASN A 140 -2.72 -19.69 -16.71
CA ASN A 140 -2.89 -20.76 -15.73
C ASN A 140 -2.25 -20.44 -14.37
N ASP A 141 -1.23 -19.58 -14.34
CA ASP A 141 -0.47 -19.26 -13.14
C ASP A 141 -0.93 -17.92 -12.56
N GLY A 142 -1.50 -17.95 -11.36
CA GLY A 142 -2.04 -16.78 -10.67
C GLY A 142 -1.54 -16.64 -9.24
N TYR A 143 -1.25 -15.41 -8.82
CA TYR A 143 -0.75 -15.10 -7.49
C TYR A 143 -1.55 -13.93 -6.89
N LEU A 144 -2.27 -14.22 -5.80
CA LEU A 144 -2.96 -13.20 -5.01
C LEU A 144 -2.06 -12.79 -3.83
N ILE A 145 -1.62 -11.53 -3.82
CA ILE A 145 -0.60 -11.02 -2.90
C ILE A 145 -1.24 -9.98 -1.99
N ASN A 146 -1.24 -10.21 -0.68
CA ASN A 146 -1.59 -9.19 0.29
C ASN A 146 -0.33 -8.59 0.93
N PHE A 147 -0.18 -7.28 0.83
CA PHE A 147 0.74 -6.49 1.63
C PHE A 147 0.00 -5.98 2.87
N PRO A 148 0.29 -6.48 4.09
CA PRO A 148 -0.44 -6.08 5.29
C PRO A 148 -0.42 -4.56 5.45
N HIS A 149 -1.62 -3.96 5.53
CA HIS A 149 -1.76 -2.51 5.46
C HIS A 149 -2.13 -1.89 6.79
N ASP A 150 -1.33 -0.92 7.24
CA ASP A 150 -1.67 -0.08 8.38
C ASP A 150 -2.41 1.17 7.86
N ALA A 151 -3.56 1.48 8.46
CA ALA A 151 -4.33 2.65 8.06
C ALA A 151 -3.60 3.96 8.44
N GLY A 152 -3.44 4.87 7.49
CA GLY A 152 -2.85 6.19 7.71
C GLY A 152 -1.66 6.46 6.79
N PHE A 153 -0.86 7.46 7.17
CA PHE A 153 0.41 7.78 6.54
C PHE A 153 1.53 7.61 7.55
N ALA A 154 2.69 7.12 7.09
CA ALA A 154 3.84 6.92 7.97
C ALA A 154 4.23 8.22 8.65
N ASP A 155 4.62 8.14 9.92
CA ASP A 155 5.11 9.29 10.67
C ASP A 155 6.36 9.87 9.99
N VAL A 156 6.33 11.18 9.74
CA VAL A 156 7.41 11.94 9.07
C VAL A 156 8.33 12.66 10.06
N THR A 157 8.21 12.34 11.35
CA THR A 157 8.73 13.11 12.50
C THR A 157 10.25 13.08 12.64
N ASP A 158 10.92 12.04 12.14
CA ASP A 158 12.34 11.82 12.41
C ASP A 158 13.27 12.76 11.63
N LYS A 159 12.77 13.36 10.54
CA LYS A 159 13.56 14.18 9.62
C LYS A 159 12.97 15.57 9.35
N SER A 160 11.69 15.76 9.68
CA SER A 160 10.98 16.99 9.36
C SER A 160 10.17 17.45 10.57
N LYS A 161 10.33 18.73 10.93
CA LYS A 161 9.40 19.42 11.82
C LYS A 161 8.39 20.19 10.99
N PHE A 162 7.13 20.15 11.41
CA PHE A 162 6.04 20.87 10.77
C PHE A 162 5.52 21.93 11.73
N GLU A 163 5.46 23.16 11.23
CA GLU A 163 4.90 24.30 11.95
C GLU A 163 3.51 24.57 11.37
N TYR A 164 2.53 24.77 12.26
CA TYR A 164 1.13 24.98 11.90
C TYR A 164 0.74 26.40 12.31
N SER A 165 0.15 27.15 11.38
CA SER A 165 -0.36 28.50 11.64
C SER A 165 -1.79 28.60 11.15
N GLY A 166 -2.68 29.15 12.00
CA GLY A 166 -4.05 29.47 11.60
C GLY A 166 -4.05 30.68 10.67
N LEU A 167 -4.74 30.58 9.54
CA LEU A 167 -5.09 31.74 8.74
C LEU A 167 -6.29 32.44 9.43
N ALA A 168 -6.31 33.78 9.41
CA ALA A 168 -7.21 34.60 10.23
C ALA A 168 -8.69 34.14 10.13
N GLY A 169 -9.31 33.90 11.30
CA GLY A 169 -10.70 33.42 11.43
C GLY A 169 -10.84 32.06 12.13
N ILE A 170 -9.78 31.24 12.17
CA ILE A 170 -9.82 29.85 12.66
C ILE A 170 -8.87 29.65 13.86
N THR A 171 -8.81 30.60 14.79
CA THR A 171 -7.91 30.47 15.95
C THR A 171 -8.50 29.59 17.05
N GLN A 172 -9.82 29.43 17.10
CA GLN A 172 -10.50 28.77 18.24
C GLN A 172 -10.61 27.23 18.11
N GLN A 173 -10.27 26.65 16.95
CA GLN A 173 -10.45 25.22 16.65
C GLN A 173 -9.18 24.44 16.25
N LEU A 174 -7.99 25.05 16.27
CA LEU A 174 -6.73 24.29 16.19
C LEU A 174 -6.58 23.26 17.33
N SER A 175 -7.34 23.41 18.42
CA SER A 175 -7.43 22.45 19.52
C SER A 175 -8.19 21.16 19.17
N SER A 176 -9.04 21.15 18.14
CA SER A 176 -9.79 19.97 17.68
C SER A 176 -9.10 19.18 16.56
N LEU A 177 -8.11 19.77 15.88
CA LEU A 177 -7.25 19.05 14.95
C LEU A 177 -6.26 18.21 15.79
N GLN A 178 -6.62 16.96 16.10
CA GLN A 178 -5.68 16.02 16.72
C GLN A 178 -4.57 15.72 15.71
N LEU A 179 -3.44 16.40 15.86
CA LEU A 179 -2.17 16.07 15.22
C LEU A 179 -1.64 14.75 15.83
N GLY A 180 -2.32 13.65 15.51
CA GLY A 180 -2.05 12.29 15.98
C GLY A 180 -3.25 11.59 16.63
N GLY A 181 -3.64 10.43 16.07
CA GLY A 181 -4.52 9.43 16.70
C GLY A 181 -6.04 9.63 16.54
N PRO A 182 -6.86 8.56 16.67
CA PRO A 182 -8.18 8.50 16.06
C PRO A 182 -9.27 9.04 16.98
N VAL A 183 -9.95 10.13 16.58
CA VAL A 183 -11.43 10.21 16.49
C VAL A 183 -11.81 11.28 15.47
N LEU A 184 -11.98 10.90 14.21
CA LEU A 184 -12.94 11.57 13.33
C LEU A 184 -14.24 10.77 13.42
N ARG A 185 -15.36 11.43 13.77
CA ARG A 185 -16.81 11.20 13.47
C ARG A 185 -17.62 11.93 14.56
N LEU A 186 -18.75 12.62 14.35
CA LEU A 186 -19.65 12.88 13.22
C LEU A 186 -20.69 13.90 13.74
N ARG A 187 -21.02 15.00 13.05
CA ARG A 187 -22.41 15.52 12.98
C ARG A 187 -22.66 16.20 11.63
N ASN A 188 -23.65 15.65 10.94
CA ASN A 188 -24.05 15.94 9.57
C ASN A 188 -25.08 17.09 9.50
N HIS A 189 -24.71 18.23 8.87
CA HIS A 189 -25.60 18.99 7.97
C HIS A 189 -24.73 19.84 7.02
N PRO A 190 -24.92 19.81 5.68
CA PRO A 190 -24.04 20.52 4.72
C PRO A 190 -24.05 22.05 4.83
N SER A 191 -25.16 22.64 5.29
CA SER A 191 -25.33 24.10 5.39
C SER A 191 -24.61 24.78 6.57
N ASN A 192 -23.90 24.01 7.41
CA ASN A 192 -23.17 24.51 8.59
C ASN A 192 -21.64 24.31 8.45
N ARG A 193 -21.13 24.17 7.22
CA ARG A 193 -19.71 23.91 6.96
C ARG A 193 -19.02 25.19 6.49
N GLU A 194 -18.15 25.76 7.31
CA GLU A 194 -17.08 26.62 6.81
C GLU A 194 -15.94 25.75 6.28
N VAL A 195 -15.29 26.20 5.20
CA VAL A 195 -14.15 25.49 4.61
C VAL A 195 -12.94 25.75 5.49
N GLU A 196 -12.48 24.70 6.18
CA GLU A 196 -11.26 24.73 6.99
C GLU A 196 -10.04 24.66 6.07
N VAL A 197 -9.20 25.70 6.08
CA VAL A 197 -7.95 25.75 5.32
C VAL A 197 -6.79 25.88 6.29
N VAL A 198 -6.03 24.80 6.47
CA VAL A 198 -4.80 24.78 7.28
C VAL A 198 -3.60 24.94 6.34
N HIS A 199 -2.77 25.95 6.59
CA HIS A 199 -1.49 26.12 5.91
C HIS A 199 -0.38 25.37 6.66
N ILE A 200 0.28 24.42 5.98
CA ILE A 200 1.33 23.57 6.54
C ILE A 200 2.66 23.88 5.86
N ARG A 201 3.71 24.17 6.64
CA ARG A 201 5.07 24.40 6.13
C ARG A 201 6.05 23.35 6.66
N ARG A 202 6.84 22.77 5.76
CA ARG A 202 7.92 21.81 6.08
C ARG A 202 9.20 22.56 6.49
N LYS A 203 9.85 22.14 7.59
CA LYS A 203 11.20 22.54 8.00
C LYS A 203 12.13 21.33 8.03
N ILE A 204 13.26 21.41 7.33
CA ILE A 204 14.29 20.37 7.32
C ILE A 204 15.10 20.47 8.61
N MET A 205 15.25 19.35 9.33
CA MET A 205 16.02 19.32 10.59
C MET A 205 17.52 19.14 10.34
N GLY A 206 18.35 19.80 11.16
CA GLY A 206 19.80 19.59 11.18
C GLY A 206 20.19 18.26 11.84
N ALA A 207 21.41 17.76 11.58
CA ALA A 207 21.88 16.45 12.07
C ALA A 207 21.87 16.34 13.62
N GLU A 208 22.20 17.41 14.34
CA GLU A 208 22.14 17.45 15.81
C GLU A 208 20.71 17.37 16.34
N GLU A 209 19.77 18.09 15.70
CA GLU A 209 18.35 18.04 16.05
C GLU A 209 17.75 16.65 15.78
N GLN A 210 18.19 15.98 14.71
CA GLN A 210 17.78 14.60 14.39
C GLN A 210 18.28 13.62 15.45
N ASN A 211 19.51 13.77 15.94
CA ASN A 211 20.06 12.91 16.99
C ASN A 211 19.35 13.12 18.33
N ALA A 212 19.06 14.37 18.70
CA ALA A 212 18.29 14.70 19.91
C ALA A 212 16.88 14.08 19.86
N ALA A 213 16.18 14.20 18.72
CA ALA A 213 14.86 13.62 18.53
C ALA A 213 14.89 12.08 18.65
N ARG A 214 15.88 11.41 18.06
CA ARG A 214 16.09 9.96 18.20
C ARG A 214 16.28 9.52 19.66
N ILE A 215 17.07 10.26 20.44
CA ILE A 215 17.29 9.97 21.86
C ILE A 215 16.01 10.16 22.67
N THR A 216 15.22 11.20 22.38
CA THR A 216 13.91 11.42 23.03
C THR A 216 12.91 10.32 22.66
N MET A 217 12.89 9.84 21.41
CA MET A 217 12.00 8.74 20.99
C MET A 217 12.43 7.39 21.56
N ALA A 218 13.74 7.11 21.65
CA ALA A 218 14.26 5.88 22.26
C ALA A 218 14.04 5.83 23.79
N SER A 219 13.86 6.99 24.43
CA SER A 219 13.55 7.10 25.87
C SER A 219 12.05 7.31 26.16
N ALA A 220 11.20 7.36 25.12
CA ALA A 220 9.76 7.42 25.31
C ALA A 220 9.28 6.12 25.98
N PRO A 221 8.47 6.20 27.04
CA PRO A 221 7.89 5.00 27.65
C PRO A 221 7.11 4.23 26.58
N PRO A 222 7.22 2.89 26.53
CA PRO A 222 6.50 2.10 25.53
C PRO A 222 5.01 2.45 25.58
N PRO A 223 4.32 2.47 24.43
CA PRO A 223 2.90 2.78 24.39
C PRO A 223 2.15 1.84 25.34
N ILE A 224 1.40 2.43 26.26
CA ILE A 224 0.71 1.71 27.31
C ILE A 224 -0.31 0.78 26.65
N ARG A 225 -0.14 -0.53 26.82
CA ARG A 225 -1.10 -1.52 26.31
C ARG A 225 -2.45 -1.31 27.00
N LEU A 226 -3.46 -0.93 26.22
CA LEU A 226 -4.84 -0.79 26.67
C LEU A 226 -5.68 -1.94 26.11
N GLY A 227 -6.51 -2.52 26.96
CA GLY A 227 -7.36 -3.65 26.57
C GLY A 227 -8.41 -3.24 25.54
N ILE A 228 -8.69 -4.12 24.58
CA ILE A 228 -9.74 -3.95 23.57
C ILE A 228 -10.98 -4.70 24.04
N THR A 229 -12.13 -4.00 24.03
CA THR A 229 -13.43 -4.58 24.34
C THR A 229 -13.89 -5.54 23.25
N LYS A 230 -14.87 -6.41 23.54
CA LYS A 230 -15.48 -7.31 22.53
C LYS A 230 -16.03 -6.59 21.30
N SER A 231 -16.31 -5.29 21.39
CA SER A 231 -16.75 -4.43 20.28
C SER A 231 -15.61 -3.77 19.49
N GLY A 232 -14.34 -4.15 19.71
CA GLY A 232 -13.19 -3.58 18.99
C GLY A 232 -12.80 -2.16 19.44
N THR A 233 -13.38 -1.64 20.52
CA THR A 233 -13.08 -0.29 21.03
C THR A 233 -12.20 -0.35 22.28
N ILE A 234 -11.40 0.70 22.50
CA ILE A 234 -10.49 0.81 23.67
C ILE A 234 -11.30 0.80 24.96
N CYS A 235 -10.91 -0.06 25.92
CA CYS A 235 -11.55 -0.14 27.22
C CYS A 235 -11.42 1.19 27.99
N LYS A 236 -12.56 1.80 28.30
CA LYS A 236 -12.64 3.07 29.05
C LYS A 236 -11.97 3.00 30.43
N ILE A 237 -12.01 1.83 31.08
CA ILE A 237 -11.38 1.60 32.39
C ILE A 237 -9.85 1.54 32.22
N CYS A 238 -9.35 0.81 31.22
CA CYS A 238 -7.91 0.77 30.93
C CYS A 238 -7.38 2.17 30.61
N LYS A 239 -8.12 2.92 29.79
CA LYS A 239 -7.79 4.30 29.41
C LYS A 239 -7.76 5.24 30.63
N LYS A 240 -8.73 5.14 31.53
CA LYS A 240 -8.79 5.96 32.75
C LYS A 240 -7.67 5.64 33.74
N GLN A 241 -7.28 4.37 33.84
CA GLN A 241 -6.25 3.91 34.79
C GLN A 241 -4.83 3.94 34.21
N ASN A 242 -4.70 4.25 32.92
CA ASN A 242 -3.45 4.22 32.18
C ASN A 242 -2.69 2.89 32.33
N ARG A 243 -3.44 1.77 32.39
CA ARG A 243 -2.94 0.39 32.50
C ARG A 243 -4.04 -0.62 32.17
N LEU A 244 -3.70 -1.89 31.93
CA LEU A 244 -4.69 -2.96 31.76
C LEU A 244 -5.55 -3.12 33.03
N CYS A 245 -6.87 -3.14 32.87
CA CYS A 245 -7.78 -3.48 33.95
C CYS A 245 -7.82 -5.01 34.15
N ARG A 246 -8.38 -5.48 35.27
CA ARG A 246 -8.45 -6.93 35.59
C ARG A 246 -9.09 -7.79 34.49
N LEU A 247 -10.01 -7.23 33.70
CA LEU A 247 -10.68 -7.95 32.60
C LEU A 247 -9.79 -8.12 31.36
N HIS A 248 -8.75 -7.31 31.21
CA HIS A 248 -7.89 -7.30 30.03
C HIS A 248 -6.43 -7.60 30.36
N ILE A 249 -6.11 -7.97 31.60
CA ILE A 249 -4.74 -8.28 32.03
C ILE A 249 -4.17 -9.52 31.31
N HIS A 250 -5.05 -10.44 30.88
CA HIS A 250 -4.70 -11.62 30.09
C HIS A 250 -4.48 -11.33 28.60
N GLN A 251 -4.78 -10.11 28.12
CA GLN A 251 -4.45 -9.66 26.75
C GLN A 251 -2.99 -9.18 26.64
N ALA A 252 -2.18 -9.35 27.70
CA ALA A 252 -0.81 -8.87 27.78
C ALA A 252 0.26 -9.85 27.24
N THR A 253 -0.12 -11.08 26.88
CA THR A 253 0.76 -12.07 26.23
C THR A 253 0.89 -11.81 24.74
#